data_AF-A0A1D2N1A8-F1
#
_entry.id   AF-A0A1D2N1A8-F1
#
_cell.length_a   1.000
_cell.length_b   1.000
_cell.length_c   1.000
_cell.angle_alpha   90.00
_cell.angle_beta   90.00
_cell.angle_gamma   90.00
#
_symmetry.space_group_name_H-M   'P 1'
#
loop_
_entity.id
_entity.type
_entity.pdbx_description
1 polymer ?
#
loop_
_entity_poly.entity_id
_entity_poly.type
_entity_poly.pdbx_seq_one_letter_code
_entity_poly.pdbx_strand_id
1 'polypeptide(L)'
;MKEWNDELLRWDPKDFGGLEMIRIPCERIWLPDITCQLKLGSWTYNGFEVDVTNRTDEIDLNNYVKNGEWDLLRADIMRNVVVYPCCTEPFPDVTITLVIRRKTLYYIYNIVLPCMMLSVLTLLVFCLPPDSGEKIALGITVLLAFSVFMLAISEALPETSESIPLIGIYLTVVMAITSISVIVTVVVLNLHYLGPRVRPVPAWLNRRLNVMLLSNYPKLRRRYTNPLFLAQTRT
;
A
#
# COMPACT_ATOMS: atom_id res chain seq x y z
N MET A 1 -12.02 -18.99 9.95
CA MET A 1 -11.60 -19.27 8.56
C MET A 1 -12.40 -18.32 7.69
N LYS A 2 -11.76 -17.37 7.01
CA LYS A 2 -12.47 -16.45 6.10
C LYS A 2 -12.49 -17.11 4.74
N GLU A 3 -13.68 -17.38 4.22
CA GLU A 3 -13.88 -17.85 2.85
C GLU A 3 -14.29 -16.63 2.02
N TRP A 4 -13.61 -16.44 0.89
CA TRP A 4 -13.94 -15.43 -0.10
C TRP A 4 -14.03 -16.11 -1.46
N ASN A 5 -15.00 -15.70 -2.27
CA ASN A 5 -15.22 -16.25 -3.61
C ASN A 5 -14.65 -15.26 -4.63
N ASP A 6 -13.72 -15.72 -5.46
CA ASP A 6 -13.03 -14.92 -6.46
C ASP A 6 -13.57 -15.32 -7.86
N GLU A 7 -13.95 -14.33 -8.66
CA GLU A 7 -14.52 -14.55 -9.99
C GLU A 7 -13.47 -14.95 -11.03
N LEU A 8 -12.21 -14.58 -10.80
CA LEU A 8 -11.08 -14.88 -11.70
C LEU A 8 -10.48 -16.27 -11.44
N LEU A 9 -10.75 -16.89 -10.28
CA LEU A 9 -10.29 -18.23 -9.91
C LEU A 9 -11.36 -19.30 -10.17
N ARG A 10 -11.99 -19.27 -11.34
CA ARG A 10 -12.96 -20.28 -11.79
C ARG A 10 -12.42 -21.01 -13.02
N TRP A 11 -12.52 -22.32 -13.04
CA TRP A 11 -12.17 -23.15 -14.19
C TRP A 11 -13.20 -24.26 -14.39
N ASP A 12 -13.35 -24.76 -15.62
CA ASP A 12 -14.17 -25.95 -15.90
C ASP A 12 -13.36 -27.22 -15.58
N PRO A 13 -13.82 -28.09 -14.65
CA PRO A 13 -13.10 -29.31 -14.30
C PRO A 13 -12.87 -30.25 -15.50
N LYS A 14 -13.68 -30.17 -16.55
CA LYS A 14 -13.56 -31.02 -17.74
C LYS A 14 -12.28 -30.76 -18.54
N ASP A 15 -11.81 -29.52 -18.55
CA ASP A 15 -10.61 -29.11 -19.29
C ASP A 15 -9.32 -29.46 -18.54
N PHE A 16 -9.42 -29.78 -17.25
CA PHE A 16 -8.29 -30.05 -16.35
C PHE A 16 -8.39 -31.44 -15.70
N GLY A 17 -8.94 -32.43 -16.39
CA GLY A 17 -8.91 -33.84 -15.96
C GLY A 17 -9.73 -34.15 -14.70
N GLY A 18 -10.79 -33.39 -14.43
CA GLY A 18 -11.67 -33.56 -13.27
C GLY A 18 -11.14 -32.94 -11.98
N LEU A 19 -10.15 -32.05 -12.05
CA LEU A 19 -9.63 -31.34 -10.88
C LEU A 19 -10.64 -30.28 -10.41
N GLU A 20 -11.31 -30.53 -9.28
CA GLU A 20 -12.26 -29.59 -8.65
C GLU A 20 -11.62 -28.71 -7.58
N MET A 21 -10.50 -29.14 -6.98
CA MET A 21 -9.86 -28.43 -5.86
C MET A 21 -8.34 -28.42 -6.01
N ILE A 22 -7.77 -27.22 -5.88
CA ILE A 22 -6.32 -26.98 -5.91
C ILE A 22 -5.92 -26.21 -4.65
N ARG A 23 -4.81 -26.62 -4.01
CA ARG A 23 -4.25 -25.93 -2.83
C ARG A 23 -3.07 -25.08 -3.25
N ILE A 24 -3.23 -23.75 -3.21
CA ILE A 24 -2.19 -22.78 -3.55
C ILE A 24 -1.79 -22.02 -2.27
N PRO A 25 -0.49 -21.87 -1.97
CA PRO A 25 -0.02 -21.01 -0.89
C PRO A 25 -0.53 -19.57 -1.09
N CYS A 26 -0.97 -18.91 -0.01
CA CYS A 26 -1.59 -17.59 -0.12
C CYS A 26 -0.65 -16.56 -0.75
N GLU A 27 0.67 -16.67 -0.59
CA GLU A 27 1.63 -15.73 -1.18
C GLU A 27 1.64 -15.74 -2.72
N ARG A 28 1.15 -16.81 -3.38
CA ARG A 28 1.10 -16.89 -4.86
C ARG A 28 -0.19 -16.31 -5.45
N ILE A 29 -1.24 -16.14 -4.65
CA ILE A 29 -2.54 -15.63 -5.11
C ILE A 29 -2.51 -14.09 -5.28
N TRP A 30 -1.70 -13.39 -4.47
CA TRP A 30 -1.73 -11.92 -4.36
C TRP A 30 -0.60 -11.18 -5.10
N LEU A 31 0.35 -11.88 -5.73
CA LEU A 31 1.32 -11.29 -6.64
C LEU A 31 0.96 -11.68 -8.07
N PRO A 32 0.00 -10.99 -8.71
CA PRO A 32 -0.40 -11.35 -10.06
C PRO A 32 0.81 -11.18 -10.98
N ASP A 33 1.12 -12.26 -11.71
CA ASP A 33 2.02 -12.17 -12.85
C ASP A 33 1.36 -11.26 -13.89
N ILE A 34 2.11 -10.31 -14.43
CA ILE A 34 1.57 -9.39 -15.42
C ILE A 34 1.62 -10.09 -16.77
N THR A 35 0.45 -10.23 -17.38
CA THR A 35 0.32 -10.80 -18.74
C THR A 35 0.15 -9.67 -19.75
N CYS A 36 1.12 -9.53 -20.65
CA CYS A 36 1.08 -8.57 -21.74
C CYS A 36 0.83 -9.31 -23.05
N GLN A 37 -0.19 -8.91 -23.80
CA GLN A 37 -0.50 -9.48 -25.12
C GLN A 37 -0.11 -8.48 -26.21
N LEU A 38 0.70 -8.92 -27.16
CA LEU A 38 1.06 -8.19 -28.36
C LEU A 38 0.45 -8.90 -29.57
N LYS A 39 -0.50 -8.26 -30.25
CA LYS A 39 -1.13 -8.80 -31.46
C LYS A 39 -0.48 -8.21 -32.70
N LEU A 40 -0.01 -9.08 -33.59
CA LEU A 40 0.62 -8.72 -34.86
C LEU A 40 -0.21 -9.28 -36.00
N GLY A 41 -0.64 -8.44 -36.93
CA GLY A 41 -1.46 -8.85 -38.06
C GLY A 41 -1.57 -7.74 -39.10
N SER A 42 -2.10 -8.06 -40.27
CA SER A 42 -2.39 -7.06 -41.30
C SER A 42 -3.63 -6.24 -40.92
N TRP A 43 -3.58 -4.93 -41.17
CA TRP A 43 -4.74 -4.04 -40.96
C TRP A 43 -5.69 -4.04 -42.15
N THR A 44 -5.15 -3.92 -43.38
CA THR A 44 -5.94 -3.72 -44.60
C THR A 44 -6.20 -5.00 -45.39
N TYR A 45 -5.27 -5.96 -45.35
CA TYR A 45 -5.34 -7.20 -46.13
C TYR A 45 -5.97 -8.31 -45.31
N ASN A 46 -6.86 -9.07 -45.94
CA ASN A 46 -7.53 -10.21 -45.31
C ASN A 46 -6.68 -11.49 -45.42
N GLY A 47 -7.13 -12.58 -44.78
CA GLY A 47 -6.44 -13.87 -44.78
C GLY A 47 -6.38 -14.59 -46.12
N PHE A 48 -7.11 -14.12 -47.13
CA PHE A 48 -7.00 -14.65 -48.51
C PHE A 48 -5.90 -13.97 -49.31
N GLU A 49 -5.53 -12.74 -48.94
CA GLU A 49 -4.49 -11.96 -49.61
C GLU A 49 -3.14 -12.10 -48.91
N VAL A 50 -3.14 -12.01 -47.58
CA VAL A 50 -1.94 -12.10 -46.74
C VAL A 50 -2.19 -13.08 -45.61
N ASP A 51 -1.40 -14.16 -45.59
CA ASP A 51 -1.43 -15.14 -44.51
C ASP A 51 -0.18 -15.02 -43.63
N VAL A 52 -0.41 -14.70 -42.34
CA VAL A 52 0.63 -14.60 -41.34
C VAL A 52 0.71 -15.94 -40.59
N THR A 53 1.88 -16.56 -40.61
CA THR A 53 2.15 -17.84 -39.96
C THR A 53 3.35 -17.74 -39.03
N ASN A 54 3.36 -18.53 -37.96
CA ASN A 54 4.49 -18.62 -37.05
C ASN A 54 5.60 -19.48 -37.68
N ARG A 55 6.85 -19.04 -37.58
CA ARG A 55 8.00 -19.83 -38.04
C ARG A 55 8.32 -20.97 -37.08
N THR A 56 8.13 -20.73 -35.79
CA THR A 56 8.36 -21.65 -34.68
C THR A 56 7.24 -21.49 -33.66
N ASP A 57 6.96 -22.55 -32.91
CA ASP A 57 5.95 -22.52 -31.83
C ASP A 57 6.48 -21.83 -30.56
N GLU A 58 7.80 -21.74 -30.41
CA GLU A 58 8.47 -21.09 -29.30
C GLU A 58 9.12 -19.76 -29.69
N ILE A 59 9.15 -18.83 -28.74
CA ILE A 59 9.85 -17.53 -28.85
C ILE A 59 11.34 -17.77 -28.66
N ASP A 60 12.14 -17.33 -29.62
CA ASP A 60 13.59 -17.37 -29.50
C ASP A 60 14.08 -16.36 -28.44
N LEU A 61 14.63 -16.88 -27.35
CA LEU A 61 15.19 -16.12 -26.23
C LEU A 61 16.73 -16.14 -26.21
N ASN A 62 17.40 -16.62 -27.25
CA ASN A 62 18.87 -16.76 -27.27
C ASN A 62 19.61 -15.43 -27.05
N ASN A 63 19.04 -14.33 -27.56
CA ASN A 63 19.59 -12.98 -27.41
C ASN A 63 18.86 -12.15 -26.33
N TYR A 64 18.10 -12.80 -25.45
CA TYR A 64 17.39 -12.10 -24.38
C TYR A 64 18.35 -11.55 -23.32
N VAL A 65 18.32 -10.24 -23.13
CA VAL A 65 19.05 -9.57 -22.05
C VAL A 65 18.15 -9.52 -20.81
N LYS A 66 18.59 -10.19 -19.74
CA LYS A 66 17.86 -10.23 -18.47
C LYS A 66 17.70 -8.82 -17.90
N ASN A 67 16.47 -8.49 -17.49
CA ASN A 67 16.18 -7.21 -16.85
C ASN A 67 16.44 -7.25 -15.33
N GLY A 68 16.96 -6.15 -14.78
CA GLY A 68 17.17 -5.95 -13.35
C GLY A 68 15.88 -5.69 -12.57
N GLU A 69 14.80 -5.29 -13.25
CA GLU A 69 13.51 -4.96 -12.62
C GLU A 69 12.45 -6.07 -12.80
N TRP A 70 12.51 -6.81 -13.91
CA TRP A 70 11.49 -7.77 -14.32
C TRP A 70 12.10 -9.14 -14.61
N ASP A 71 11.42 -10.19 -14.17
CA ASP A 71 11.70 -11.57 -14.56
C ASP A 71 10.71 -12.00 -15.64
N LEU A 72 11.23 -12.49 -16.76
CA LEU A 72 10.42 -13.15 -17.80
C LEU A 72 10.15 -14.59 -17.34
N LEU A 73 8.89 -14.89 -17.03
CA LEU A 73 8.49 -16.23 -16.58
C LEU A 73 8.15 -17.13 -17.76
N ARG A 74 7.35 -16.61 -18.70
CA ARG A 74 6.87 -17.35 -19.86
C ARG A 74 6.65 -16.41 -21.03
N ALA A 75 6.89 -16.91 -22.22
CA ALA A 75 6.66 -16.21 -23.48
C ALA A 75 6.06 -17.21 -24.46
N ASP A 76 4.80 -17.01 -24.85
CA ASP A 76 4.05 -17.90 -25.74
C ASP A 76 3.67 -17.19 -27.04
N ILE A 77 3.61 -17.94 -28.14
CA ILE A 77 3.08 -17.48 -29.43
C ILE A 77 1.83 -18.29 -29.76
N MET A 78 0.75 -17.62 -30.14
CA MET A 78 -0.46 -18.27 -30.66
C MET A 78 -0.92 -17.57 -31.93
N ARG A 79 -1.15 -18.36 -33.00
CA ARG A 79 -1.81 -17.88 -34.21
C ARG A 79 -3.32 -17.97 -34.05
N ASN A 80 -3.99 -16.85 -34.29
CA ASN A 80 -5.43 -16.73 -34.26
C ASN A 80 -5.95 -16.35 -35.65
N VAL A 81 -7.19 -16.73 -35.94
CA VAL A 81 -7.90 -16.30 -37.14
C VAL A 81 -9.23 -15.77 -36.67
N VAL A 82 -9.40 -14.45 -36.74
CA VAL A 82 -10.56 -13.76 -36.19
C VAL A 82 -11.36 -13.13 -37.32
N VAL A 83 -12.68 -13.33 -37.30
CA VAL A 83 -13.61 -12.60 -38.17
C VAL A 83 -14.14 -11.43 -37.35
N TYR A 84 -13.84 -10.20 -37.77
CA TYR A 84 -14.25 -9.00 -37.05
C TYR A 84 -15.68 -8.58 -37.44
N PRO A 85 -16.45 -7.92 -36.55
CA PRO A 85 -17.83 -7.52 -36.85
C PRO A 85 -17.99 -6.57 -38.05
N CYS A 86 -16.91 -5.90 -38.49
CA CYS A 86 -16.94 -4.98 -39.62
C CYS A 86 -16.87 -5.67 -40.99
N CYS A 87 -16.39 -6.91 -41.07
CA CYS A 87 -16.06 -7.60 -42.31
C CYS A 87 -16.46 -9.09 -42.24
N THR A 88 -16.81 -9.69 -43.38
CA THR A 88 -17.16 -11.13 -43.43
C THR A 88 -15.94 -12.03 -43.60
N GLU A 89 -14.80 -11.44 -43.93
CA GLU A 89 -13.55 -12.12 -44.22
C GLU A 89 -12.74 -12.41 -42.93
N PRO A 90 -12.02 -13.55 -42.87
CA PRO A 90 -11.14 -13.87 -41.75
C PRO A 90 -9.82 -13.09 -41.80
N PHE A 91 -9.39 -12.56 -40.66
CA PHE A 91 -8.10 -11.90 -40.50
C PHE A 91 -7.18 -12.76 -39.63
N PRO A 92 -6.04 -13.24 -40.17
CA PRO A 92 -5.05 -13.97 -39.39
C PRO A 92 -4.18 -13.00 -38.59
N ASP A 93 -4.04 -13.26 -37.29
CA ASP A 93 -3.16 -12.54 -36.38
C ASP A 93 -2.30 -13.49 -35.56
N VAL A 94 -1.13 -13.04 -35.15
CA VAL A 94 -0.23 -13.75 -34.24
C VAL A 94 -0.20 -12.96 -32.93
N THR A 95 -0.70 -13.58 -31.87
CA THR A 95 -0.70 -13.02 -30.52
C THR A 95 0.48 -13.58 -29.73
N ILE A 96 1.37 -12.70 -29.31
CA ILE A 96 2.49 -12.99 -28.41
C ILE A 96 2.06 -12.66 -26.98
N THR A 97 2.09 -13.64 -26.10
CA THR A 97 1.74 -13.46 -24.68
C THR A 97 3.01 -13.52 -23.84
N LEU A 98 3.34 -12.43 -23.16
CA LEU A 98 4.47 -12.33 -22.25
C LEU A 98 3.95 -12.34 -20.81
N VAL A 99 4.43 -13.28 -20.01
CA VAL A 99 4.16 -13.36 -18.58
C VAL A 99 5.40 -12.89 -17.84
N ILE A 100 5.30 -11.71 -17.21
CA ILE A 100 6.42 -11.06 -16.52
C ILE A 100 6.10 -10.83 -15.04
N ARG A 101 7.12 -10.89 -14.20
CA ARG A 101 7.01 -10.66 -12.75
C ARG A 101 7.97 -9.57 -12.28
N ARG A 102 7.48 -8.66 -11.44
CA ARG A 102 8.28 -7.56 -10.87
C ARG A 102 9.17 -8.04 -9.73
N LYS A 103 10.42 -7.58 -9.68
CA LYS A 103 11.32 -7.79 -8.53
C LYS A 103 11.00 -6.82 -7.39
N THR A 104 10.72 -7.35 -6.21
CA THR A 104 10.23 -6.58 -5.06
C THR A 104 11.33 -6.02 -4.14
N LEU A 105 12.55 -6.55 -4.20
CA LEU A 105 13.64 -6.20 -3.27
C LEU A 105 13.97 -4.70 -3.27
N TYR A 106 14.02 -4.06 -4.44
CA TYR A 106 14.27 -2.63 -4.57
C TYR A 106 13.23 -1.79 -3.83
N TYR A 107 11.96 -2.16 -3.94
CA TYR A 107 10.83 -1.46 -3.30
C TYR A 107 10.86 -1.62 -1.78
N ILE A 108 11.26 -2.79 -1.28
CA ILE A 108 11.37 -3.02 0.17
C ILE A 108 12.42 -2.08 0.79
N TYR A 109 13.60 -1.96 0.19
CA TYR A 109 14.65 -1.10 0.73
C TYR A 109 14.41 0.39 0.54
N ASN A 110 13.88 0.81 -0.62
CA ASN A 110 13.78 2.23 -0.95
C ASN A 110 12.43 2.86 -0.61
N ILE A 111 11.37 2.06 -0.41
CA ILE A 111 10.03 2.57 -0.08
C ILE A 111 9.62 2.14 1.32
N VAL A 112 9.65 0.84 1.62
CA VAL A 112 9.11 0.33 2.90
C VAL A 112 9.98 0.76 4.08
N LEU A 113 11.32 0.64 3.96
CA LEU A 113 12.23 0.95 5.06
C LEU A 113 12.16 2.45 5.49
N PRO A 114 12.20 3.44 4.58
CA PRO A 114 11.98 4.85 4.97
C PRO A 114 10.63 5.11 5.63
N CYS A 115 9.55 4.51 5.13
CA CYS A 115 8.22 4.64 5.75
C CYS A 115 8.18 4.05 7.16
N MET A 116 8.84 2.91 7.39
CA MET A 116 8.97 2.33 8.73
C MET A 116 9.74 3.26 9.67
N MET A 117 10.84 3.87 9.23
CA MET A 117 11.61 4.81 10.05
C MET A 117 10.76 6.05 10.42
N LEU A 118 10.01 6.60 9.48
CA LEU A 118 9.09 7.73 9.75
C LEU A 118 7.98 7.36 10.71
N SER A 119 7.44 6.13 10.63
CA SER A 119 6.43 5.64 11.57
C SER A 119 6.95 5.51 13.00
N VAL A 120 8.25 5.23 13.18
CA VAL A 120 8.88 5.23 14.52
C VAL A 120 9.06 6.65 15.04
N LEU A 121 9.41 7.60 14.15
CA LEU A 121 9.56 9.01 14.52
C LEU A 121 8.24 9.63 15.01
N THR A 122 7.08 9.25 14.46
CA THR A 122 5.78 9.74 14.96
C THR A 122 5.49 9.27 16.39
N LEU A 123 5.87 8.04 16.76
CA LEU A 123 5.75 7.55 18.13
C LEU A 123 6.69 8.30 19.09
N LEU A 124 7.91 8.61 18.64
CA LEU A 124 8.88 9.38 19.43
C LEU A 124 8.41 10.80 19.74
N VAL A 125 7.60 11.43 18.87
CA VAL A 125 6.98 12.75 19.15
C VAL A 125 6.13 12.71 20.42
N PHE A 126 5.44 11.60 20.71
CA PHE A 126 4.65 11.46 21.93
C PHE A 126 5.51 11.30 23.18
N CYS A 127 6.67 10.64 23.05
CA CYS A 127 7.61 10.44 24.15
C CYS A 127 8.32 11.74 24.57
N LEU A 128 8.39 12.74 23.70
CA LEU A 128 9.05 14.00 23.99
C LEU A 128 8.19 14.87 24.93
N PRO A 129 8.75 15.39 26.04
CA PRO A 129 8.03 16.26 26.96
C PRO A 129 7.65 17.59 26.29
N PRO A 130 6.45 18.12 26.58
CA PRO A 130 5.92 19.33 25.95
C PRO A 130 6.62 20.63 26.37
N ASP A 131 7.48 20.59 27.40
CA ASP A 131 8.27 21.75 27.86
C ASP A 131 9.37 22.14 26.85
N SER A 132 9.80 21.19 26.03
CA SER A 132 10.70 21.42 24.91
C SER A 132 9.86 21.88 23.72
N GLY A 133 9.90 23.18 23.41
CA GLY A 133 9.17 23.77 22.26
C GLY A 133 9.46 23.09 20.91
N GLU A 134 10.52 22.29 20.84
CA GLU A 134 10.89 21.43 19.70
C GLU A 134 9.87 20.34 19.35
N LYS A 135 8.95 19.99 20.27
CA LYS A 135 7.93 18.96 20.03
C LYS A 135 7.02 19.30 18.84
N ILE A 136 6.64 20.57 18.69
CA ILE A 136 5.78 21.03 17.59
C ILE A 136 6.56 20.98 16.27
N ALA A 137 7.81 21.47 16.27
CA ALA A 137 8.68 21.48 15.10
C ALA A 137 8.96 20.05 14.59
N LEU A 138 9.24 19.11 15.50
CA LEU A 138 9.39 17.68 15.18
C LEU A 138 8.09 17.09 14.61
N GLY A 139 6.93 17.45 15.15
CA GLY A 139 5.63 16.98 14.64
C GLY A 139 5.31 17.47 13.22
N ILE A 140 5.58 18.74 12.92
CA ILE A 140 5.33 19.33 11.59
C ILE A 140 6.30 18.76 10.55
N THR A 141 7.58 18.62 10.89
CA THR A 141 8.60 18.07 9.96
C THR A 141 8.32 16.63 9.58
N VAL A 142 7.86 15.80 10.54
CA VAL A 142 7.44 14.42 10.25
C VAL A 142 6.20 14.36 9.36
N LEU A 143 5.22 15.26 9.55
CA LEU A 143 4.05 15.35 8.68
C LEU A 143 4.44 15.74 7.25
N LEU A 144 5.29 16.75 7.10
CA LEU A 144 5.75 17.21 5.79
C LEU A 144 6.56 16.14 5.07
N ALA A 145 7.50 15.49 5.77
CA ALA A 145 8.28 14.39 5.21
C ALA A 145 7.36 13.26 4.70
N PHE A 146 6.36 12.89 5.49
CA PHE A 146 5.42 11.85 5.13
C PHE A 146 4.55 12.21 3.91
N SER A 147 4.09 13.45 3.81
CA SER A 147 3.36 13.95 2.62
C SER A 147 4.23 13.93 1.36
N VAL A 148 5.52 14.30 1.46
CA VAL A 148 6.47 14.25 0.34
C VAL A 148 6.70 12.82 -0.12
N PHE A 149 6.89 11.88 0.81
CA PHE A 149 7.04 10.46 0.46
C PHE A 149 5.78 9.90 -0.21
N MET A 150 4.59 10.27 0.24
CA MET A 150 3.36 9.82 -0.42
C MET A 150 3.23 10.41 -1.83
N LEU A 151 3.54 11.70 -2.02
CA LEU A 151 3.53 12.33 -3.33
C LEU A 151 4.48 11.61 -4.31
N ALA A 152 5.72 11.35 -3.88
CA ALA A 152 6.71 10.63 -4.69
C ALA A 152 6.23 9.22 -5.09
N ILE A 153 5.48 8.55 -4.21
CA ILE A 153 4.94 7.21 -4.50
C ILE A 153 3.70 7.29 -5.40
N SER A 154 2.84 8.31 -5.24
CA SER A 154 1.68 8.52 -6.10
C SER A 154 2.07 8.84 -7.54
N GLU A 155 3.20 9.52 -7.76
CA GLU A 155 3.73 9.76 -9.11
C GLU A 155 4.32 8.49 -9.74
N ALA A 156 4.76 7.52 -8.94
CA ALA A 156 5.33 6.27 -9.43
C ALA A 156 4.28 5.18 -9.70
N LEU A 157 3.07 5.31 -9.15
CA LEU A 157 1.96 4.38 -9.34
C LEU A 157 1.04 4.90 -10.46
N PRO A 158 0.59 4.05 -11.40
CA PRO A 158 -0.37 4.49 -12.40
C PRO A 158 -1.71 4.85 -11.76
N GLU A 159 -2.34 5.92 -12.22
CA GLU A 159 -3.68 6.37 -11.81
C GLU A 159 -4.76 5.40 -12.32
N THR A 160 -4.90 4.25 -11.66
CA THR A 160 -5.92 3.24 -12.01
C THR A 160 -6.98 3.20 -10.91
N SER A 161 -8.22 3.52 -11.26
CA SER A 161 -9.37 3.51 -10.34
C SER A 161 -9.96 2.11 -10.12
N GLU A 162 -9.53 1.11 -10.90
CA GLU A 162 -10.08 -0.24 -10.88
C GLU A 162 -9.51 -1.10 -9.75
N SER A 163 -8.28 -0.84 -9.28
CA SER A 163 -7.69 -1.61 -8.19
C SER A 163 -6.59 -0.82 -7.46
N ILE A 164 -6.76 -0.63 -6.15
CA ILE A 164 -5.73 -0.02 -5.31
C ILE A 164 -4.69 -1.10 -4.95
N PRO A 165 -3.39 -0.90 -5.25
CA PRO A 165 -2.37 -1.90 -4.93
C PRO A 165 -2.21 -2.02 -3.41
N LEU A 166 -1.83 -3.22 -2.91
CA LEU A 166 -1.62 -3.49 -1.48
C LEU A 166 -0.68 -2.48 -0.81
N ILE A 167 0.35 -2.02 -1.52
CA ILE A 167 1.27 -0.95 -1.05
C ILE A 167 0.52 0.38 -0.85
N GLY A 168 -0.43 0.72 -1.73
CA GLY A 168 -1.27 1.91 -1.61
C GLY A 168 -2.21 1.83 -0.40
N ILE A 169 -2.81 0.66 -0.14
CA ILE A 169 -3.64 0.46 1.06
C ILE A 169 -2.81 0.62 2.34
N TYR A 170 -1.61 0.03 2.37
CA TYR A 170 -0.69 0.20 3.49
C TYR A 170 -0.35 1.68 3.73
N LEU A 171 0.06 2.40 2.67
CA LEU A 171 0.46 3.80 2.78
C LEU A 171 -0.70 4.72 3.18
N THR A 172 -1.89 4.50 2.65
CA THR A 172 -3.10 5.26 3.03
C THR A 172 -3.49 5.05 4.50
N VAL A 173 -3.36 3.84 5.02
CA VAL A 173 -3.54 3.57 6.47
C VAL A 173 -2.49 4.29 7.29
N VAL A 174 -1.22 4.25 6.88
CA VAL A 174 -0.15 4.97 7.59
C VAL A 174 -0.41 6.49 7.57
N MET A 175 -0.88 7.04 6.45
CA MET A 175 -1.28 8.47 6.34
C MET A 175 -2.38 8.85 7.33
N ALA A 176 -3.42 8.01 7.44
CA ALA A 176 -4.51 8.25 8.37
C ALA A 176 -4.00 8.24 9.83
N ILE A 177 -3.09 7.32 10.17
CA ILE A 177 -2.53 7.23 11.53
C ILE A 177 -1.64 8.45 11.85
N THR A 178 -0.78 8.88 10.92
CA THR A 178 0.12 10.02 11.14
C THR A 178 -0.64 11.35 11.24
N SER A 179 -1.67 11.56 10.42
CA SER A 179 -2.54 12.74 10.50
C SER A 179 -3.29 12.81 11.83
N ILE A 180 -3.89 11.71 12.28
CA ILE A 180 -4.54 11.63 13.61
C ILE A 180 -3.52 11.92 14.72
N SER A 181 -2.33 11.33 14.64
CA SER A 181 -1.25 11.55 15.61
C SER A 181 -0.90 13.03 15.76
N VAL A 182 -0.75 13.77 14.67
CA VAL A 182 -0.42 15.20 14.71
C VAL A 182 -1.56 16.05 15.27
N ILE A 183 -2.82 15.72 14.95
CA ILE A 183 -3.97 16.41 15.56
C ILE A 183 -3.97 16.22 17.08
N VAL A 184 -3.71 15.00 17.56
CA VAL A 184 -3.64 14.70 19.00
C VAL A 184 -2.49 15.46 19.66
N THR A 185 -1.31 15.56 19.03
CA THR A 185 -0.19 16.31 19.63
C THR A 185 -0.50 17.79 19.77
N VAL A 186 -1.13 18.41 18.77
CA VAL A 186 -1.59 19.82 18.84
C VAL A 186 -2.61 20.01 19.96
N VAL A 187 -3.57 19.09 20.12
CA VAL A 187 -4.55 19.13 21.22
C VAL A 187 -3.86 19.00 22.58
N VAL A 188 -2.92 18.08 22.73
CA VAL A 188 -2.15 17.89 23.97
C VAL A 188 -1.33 19.13 24.33
N LEU A 189 -0.70 19.77 23.34
CA LEU A 189 0.04 21.01 23.53
C LEU A 189 -0.88 22.17 23.91
N ASN A 190 -2.03 22.31 23.24
CA ASN A 190 -3.03 23.31 23.60
C ASN A 190 -3.52 23.11 25.05
N LEU A 191 -3.81 21.88 25.45
CA LEU A 191 -4.19 21.55 26.82
C LEU A 191 -3.06 21.78 27.84
N HIS A 192 -1.79 21.59 27.46
CA HIS A 192 -0.64 21.83 28.33
C HIS A 192 -0.41 23.32 28.59
N TYR A 193 -0.51 24.16 27.56
CA TYR A 193 -0.36 25.62 27.69
C TYR A 193 -1.62 26.32 28.22
N LEU A 194 -2.76 25.62 28.28
CA LEU A 194 -3.93 26.07 29.06
C LEU A 194 -3.55 26.06 30.56
N GLY A 195 -3.00 27.19 31.01
CA GLY A 195 -2.56 27.35 32.38
C GLY A 195 -3.67 27.13 33.43
N PRO A 196 -3.32 26.76 34.66
CA PRO A 196 -4.25 26.36 35.74
C PRO A 196 -5.23 27.45 36.21
N ARG A 197 -5.21 28.64 35.62
CA ARG A 197 -5.98 29.81 36.08
C ARG A 197 -7.27 30.10 35.29
N VAL A 198 -7.54 29.45 34.16
CA VAL A 198 -8.58 29.95 33.22
C VAL A 198 -9.83 29.07 33.12
N ARG A 199 -9.78 27.74 33.34
CA ARG A 199 -10.97 26.87 33.27
C ARG A 199 -10.90 25.70 34.28
N PRO A 200 -11.91 25.50 35.16
CA PRO A 200 -11.99 24.29 35.99
C PRO A 200 -12.16 23.07 35.09
N VAL A 201 -11.43 21.99 35.39
CA VAL A 201 -11.51 20.73 34.64
C VAL A 201 -12.95 20.24 34.67
N PRO A 202 -13.61 19.98 33.52
CA PRO A 202 -15.00 19.55 33.51
C PRO A 202 -15.17 18.26 34.32
N ALA A 203 -16.25 18.18 35.11
CA ALA A 203 -16.42 17.15 36.14
C ALA A 203 -16.38 15.71 35.59
N TRP A 204 -16.86 15.50 34.36
CA TRP A 204 -16.80 14.20 33.69
C TRP A 204 -15.36 13.76 33.38
N LEU A 205 -14.48 14.71 33.03
CA LEU A 205 -13.09 14.45 32.68
C LEU A 205 -12.28 14.15 33.94
N ASN A 206 -12.52 14.87 35.03
CA ASN A 206 -11.89 14.59 36.32
C ASN A 206 -12.31 13.21 36.89
N ARG A 207 -13.58 12.82 36.70
CA ARG A 207 -14.06 11.47 37.08
C ARG A 207 -13.36 10.37 36.29
N ARG A 208 -13.21 10.53 34.97
CA ARG A 208 -12.50 9.55 34.12
C ARG A 208 -10.99 9.53 34.37
N LEU A 209 -10.35 10.69 34.47
CA LEU A 209 -8.92 10.79 34.76
C LEU A 209 -8.58 10.17 36.10
N ASN A 210 -9.35 10.45 37.17
CA ASN A 210 -9.09 9.83 38.47
C ASN A 210 -9.24 8.31 38.44
N VAL A 211 -10.27 7.78 37.79
CA VAL A 211 -10.47 6.31 37.70
C VAL A 211 -9.37 5.65 36.87
N MET A 212 -8.94 6.25 35.76
CA MET A 212 -7.96 5.67 34.85
C MET A 212 -6.50 5.86 35.32
N LEU A 213 -6.15 7.02 35.88
CA LEU A 213 -4.81 7.32 36.40
C LEU A 213 -4.52 6.61 37.73
N LEU A 214 -5.50 6.51 38.64
CA LEU A 214 -5.30 5.80 39.91
C LEU A 214 -5.25 4.27 39.74
N SER A 215 -5.88 3.73 38.69
CA SER A 215 -5.83 2.30 38.36
C SER A 215 -4.50 1.89 37.71
N ASN A 216 -3.98 2.66 36.74
CA ASN A 216 -2.89 2.18 35.87
C ASN A 216 -1.51 2.81 36.09
N TYR A 217 -1.39 3.97 36.77
CA TYR A 217 -0.09 4.66 36.92
C TYR A 217 0.18 5.16 38.36
N PRO A 218 0.69 4.29 39.27
CA PRO A 218 0.93 4.66 40.67
C PRO A 218 2.00 5.75 40.86
N LYS A 219 2.89 5.97 39.88
CA LYS A 219 3.92 7.03 39.93
C LYS A 219 3.35 8.46 39.83
N LEU A 220 2.23 8.67 39.14
CA LEU A 220 1.60 10.00 39.07
C LEU A 220 0.87 10.39 40.36
N ARG A 221 0.38 9.41 41.14
CA ARG A 221 -0.27 9.63 42.45
C ARG A 221 0.63 10.41 43.40
N ARG A 222 1.94 10.14 43.41
CA ARG A 222 2.93 10.78 44.30
C ARG A 222 3.19 12.26 43.98
N ARG A 223 3.03 12.69 42.72
CA ARG A 223 3.23 14.10 42.30
C ARG A 223 2.05 14.99 42.71
N TYR A 224 0.83 14.46 42.68
CA TYR A 224 -0.38 15.18 43.08
C TYR A 224 -0.57 15.27 44.60
N THR A 225 -0.01 14.34 45.38
CA THR A 225 -0.11 14.34 46.86
C THR A 225 1.08 14.99 47.57
N ASN A 226 2.11 15.45 46.86
CA ASN A 226 3.25 16.10 47.50
C ASN A 226 2.91 17.56 47.89
N PRO A 227 2.94 17.91 49.18
CA PRO A 227 2.53 19.24 49.66
C PRO A 227 3.42 20.40 49.18
N LEU A 228 4.60 20.13 48.60
CA LEU A 228 5.48 21.15 48.03
C LEU A 228 4.91 21.82 46.76
N PHE A 229 4.07 21.14 45.97
CA PHE A 229 3.50 21.73 44.75
C PHE A 229 2.32 22.68 45.03
N LEU A 230 1.63 22.49 46.17
CA LEU A 230 0.54 23.36 46.63
C LEU A 230 1.03 24.67 47.26
N ALA A 231 2.30 24.73 47.69
CA ALA A 231 2.88 25.93 48.29
C ALA A 231 3.30 26.97 47.24
N GLN A 232 3.68 26.56 46.04
CA GLN A 232 4.19 27.47 45.00
C GLN A 232 3.08 28.16 44.18
N THR A 233 1.83 27.78 44.38
CA THR A 233 0.64 28.44 43.80
C THR A 233 0.05 29.52 44.71
N ARG A 234 0.68 29.82 45.85
CA ARG A 234 0.19 30.79 46.85
C ARG A 234 1.22 31.87 47.18
N THR A 235 1.79 32.48 46.14
CA THR A 235 2.41 33.82 46.18
C THR A 235 2.19 34.48 44.83
#